data_AF-A0A1H2YGA6-F1
#
_entry.id   AF-A0A1H2YGA6-F1
#
_cell.length_a   1.000
_cell.length_b   1.000
_cell.length_c   1.000
_cell.angle_alpha   90.00
_cell.angle_beta   90.00
_cell.angle_gamma   90.00
#
_symmetry.space_group_name_H-M   'P 1'
#
loop_
_entity.id
_entity.type
_entity.pdbx_description
1 polymer ?
#
loop_
_entity_poly.entity_id
_entity_poly.type
_entity_poly.pdbx_seq_one_letter_code
_entity_poly.pdbx_strand_id
1 'polypeptide(L)'
;MTYENGTILMTEQEYEALQREKEQLRQQVVYLEEQIHLLRHRLFGASSEKRRKTQAESDSVQFSLFNEAEVEADAQPSEETGETDAEATSEGVETETITYERRKPRAARERDAWLYQGEADEVVEYRLSDDERVCPKCAGELHEMSREITRRVKIIPAQMKKVEYVRYVYACRHCEAQDVVVLSQYSGHSRTEKFQVLIS
;
A
#
# COMPACT_ATOMS: atom_id res chain seq x y z
N MET A 1 -35.28 40.94 6.70
CA MET A 1 -35.11 41.00 8.17
C MET A 1 -35.44 42.41 8.65
N THR A 2 -36.57 42.58 9.32
CA THR A 2 -36.95 43.84 9.96
C THR A 2 -36.78 43.70 11.47
N TYR A 3 -36.19 44.71 12.10
CA TYR A 3 -35.92 44.75 13.54
C TYR A 3 -36.95 45.67 14.20
N GLU A 4 -37.80 45.10 15.04
CA GLU A 4 -38.62 45.86 15.98
C GLU A 4 -38.36 45.32 17.39
N ASN A 5 -37.94 46.23 18.29
CA ASN A 5 -37.73 45.96 19.72
C ASN A 5 -36.76 44.81 20.06
N GLY A 6 -35.67 44.66 19.30
CA GLY A 6 -34.63 43.64 19.57
C GLY A 6 -35.06 42.19 19.26
N THR A 7 -36.28 41.99 18.78
CA THR A 7 -36.81 40.72 18.30
C THR A 7 -36.67 40.62 16.78
N ILE A 8 -36.02 39.56 16.31
CA ILE A 8 -35.93 39.25 14.88
C ILE A 8 -37.29 38.68 14.45
N LEU A 9 -38.05 39.45 13.69
CA LEU A 9 -39.30 39.00 13.07
C LEU A 9 -38.94 38.36 11.73
N MET A 10 -38.99 37.03 11.67
CA MET A 10 -38.79 36.24 10.45
C MET A 10 -40.16 35.83 9.92
N THR A 11 -40.36 35.92 8.61
CA THR A 11 -41.64 35.54 8.00
C THR A 11 -41.84 34.02 8.08
N GLU A 12 -43.09 33.55 8.16
CA GLU A 12 -43.39 32.10 8.22
C GLU A 12 -42.81 31.35 7.02
N GLN A 13 -42.83 31.96 5.83
CA GLN A 13 -42.27 31.40 4.62
C GLN A 13 -40.74 31.24 4.69
N GLU A 14 -40.03 32.25 5.22
CA GLU A 14 -38.59 32.17 5.46
C GLU A 14 -38.26 31.11 6.52
N TYR A 15 -39.08 31.00 7.57
CA TYR A 15 -38.91 29.96 8.60
C TYR A 15 -39.05 28.55 7.99
N GLU A 16 -40.10 28.31 7.22
CA GLU A 16 -40.29 27.02 6.56
C GLU A 16 -39.17 26.68 5.56
N ALA A 17 -38.73 27.66 4.77
CA ALA A 17 -37.62 27.48 3.84
C ALA A 17 -36.33 27.08 4.59
N LEU A 18 -36.04 27.76 5.70
CA LEU A 18 -34.87 27.48 6.54
C LEU A 18 -34.96 26.11 7.23
N GLN A 19 -36.16 25.68 7.62
CA GLN A 19 -36.38 24.33 8.17
C GLN A 19 -36.19 23.25 7.12
N ARG A 20 -36.68 23.46 5.89
CA ARG A 20 -36.45 22.52 4.77
C ARG A 20 -34.97 22.39 4.45
N GLU A 21 -34.25 23.51 4.40
CA GLU A 21 -32.80 23.51 4.16
C GLU A 21 -32.05 22.80 5.29
N LYS A 22 -32.40 23.06 6.56
CA LYS A 22 -31.83 22.32 7.69
C LYS A 22 -32.05 20.81 7.58
N GLU A 23 -33.25 20.40 7.19
CA GLU A 23 -33.57 18.98 7.04
C GLU A 23 -32.78 18.34 5.88
N GLN A 24 -32.67 19.03 4.75
CA GLN A 24 -31.84 18.58 3.62
C GLN A 24 -30.36 18.45 4.01
N LEU A 25 -29.81 19.44 4.71
CA LEU A 25 -28.42 19.40 5.18
C LEU A 25 -28.21 18.27 6.19
N ARG A 26 -29.17 18.03 7.10
CA ARG A 26 -29.10 16.90 8.05
C ARG A 26 -29.08 15.56 7.33
N GLN A 27 -29.92 15.38 6.32
CA GLN A 27 -29.93 14.16 5.51
C GLN A 27 -28.61 13.96 4.76
N GLN A 28 -28.03 15.03 4.22
CA GLN A 28 -26.72 14.97 3.57
C GLN A 28 -25.60 14.60 4.56
N VAL A 29 -25.61 15.15 5.77
CA VAL A 29 -24.63 14.81 6.82
C VAL A 29 -24.71 13.33 7.15
N VAL A 30 -25.90 12.79 7.42
CA VAL A 30 -26.09 11.37 7.72
C VAL A 30 -25.57 10.48 6.58
N TYR A 31 -25.91 10.82 5.34
CA TYR A 31 -25.44 10.09 4.17
C TYR A 31 -23.90 10.10 4.06
N LEU A 32 -23.26 11.26 4.25
CA LEU A 32 -21.81 11.37 4.18
C LEU A 32 -21.11 10.63 5.34
N GLU A 33 -21.69 10.67 6.54
CA GLU A 33 -21.22 9.90 7.69
C GLU A 33 -21.24 8.39 7.39
N GLU A 34 -22.32 7.87 6.81
CA GLU A 34 -22.42 6.47 6.38
C GLU A 34 -21.36 6.12 5.34
N GLN A 35 -21.13 6.99 4.33
CA GLN A 35 -20.07 6.79 3.34
C GLN A 35 -18.68 6.74 4.00
N ILE A 36 -18.41 7.63 4.96
CA ILE A 36 -17.16 7.64 5.72
C ILE A 36 -17.02 6.35 6.54
N HIS A 37 -18.08 5.89 7.19
CA HIS A 37 -18.08 4.62 7.94
C HIS A 37 -17.75 3.44 7.03
N LEU A 38 -18.36 3.36 5.85
CA LEU A 38 -18.08 2.31 4.86
C LEU A 38 -16.63 2.37 4.35
N LEU A 39 -16.12 3.56 4.03
CA LEU A 39 -14.74 3.74 3.59
C LEU A 39 -13.74 3.37 4.69
N ARG A 40 -13.98 3.81 5.93
CA ARG A 40 -13.17 3.45 7.09
C ARG A 40 -13.19 1.95 7.34
N HIS A 41 -14.34 1.30 7.20
CA HIS A 41 -14.45 -0.15 7.31
C HIS A 41 -13.68 -0.87 6.19
N ARG A 42 -13.73 -0.40 4.94
CA ARG A 42 -12.95 -0.99 3.84
C ARG A 42 -11.44 -0.83 4.04
N LEU A 43 -11.00 0.34 4.50
CA LEU A 43 -9.58 0.65 4.69
C LEU A 43 -9.00 -0.05 5.93
N PHE A 44 -9.73 -0.04 7.04
CA PHE A 44 -9.23 -0.49 8.34
C PHE A 44 -9.89 -1.77 8.88
N GLY A 45 -11.06 -2.17 8.37
CA GLY A 45 -11.70 -3.44 8.73
C GLY A 45 -10.85 -4.65 8.32
N ALA A 46 -10.33 -4.65 7.09
CA ALA A 46 -9.35 -5.64 6.63
C ALA A 46 -8.00 -5.57 7.39
N SER A 47 -7.72 -4.47 8.10
CA SER A 47 -6.55 -4.30 8.96
C SER A 47 -6.80 -4.74 10.41
N SER A 48 -8.04 -4.89 10.86
CA SER A 48 -8.34 -5.34 12.23
C SER A 48 -8.17 -6.85 12.38
N GLU A 49 -8.45 -7.62 11.33
CA GLU A 49 -8.10 -9.04 11.24
C GLU A 49 -6.57 -9.27 11.12
N LYS A 50 -5.84 -8.22 10.68
CA LYS A 50 -4.38 -8.20 10.57
C LYS A 50 -3.68 -7.47 11.72
N ARG A 51 -4.42 -6.93 12.70
CA ARG A 51 -3.84 -6.61 14.01
C ARG A 51 -3.50 -7.96 14.64
N ARG A 52 -2.27 -8.39 14.33
CA ARG A 52 -1.41 -9.27 15.12
C ARG A 52 -2.05 -9.47 16.51
N LYS A 53 -2.51 -10.69 16.81
CA LYS A 53 -2.49 -11.19 18.19
C LYS A 53 -1.12 -10.83 18.74
N THR A 54 -0.97 -9.72 19.47
CA THR A 54 0.25 -9.22 20.15
C THR A 54 0.08 -7.72 20.43
N GLN A 55 -0.38 -7.45 21.65
CA GLN A 55 0.43 -6.64 22.57
C GLN A 55 0.11 -7.14 23.99
N ALA A 56 -1.18 -7.24 24.36
CA ALA A 56 -1.58 -7.73 25.68
C ALA A 56 -1.28 -9.23 25.93
N GLU A 57 -1.46 -10.10 24.93
CA GLU A 57 -1.16 -11.54 25.06
C GLU A 57 0.33 -11.87 24.83
N SER A 58 1.09 -10.95 24.22
CA SER A 58 2.55 -11.11 24.07
C SER A 58 3.32 -10.55 25.24
N ASP A 59 2.82 -9.51 25.90
CA ASP A 59 3.49 -8.94 27.06
C ASP A 59 3.48 -9.92 28.23
N SER A 60 2.44 -10.74 28.42
CA SER A 60 2.44 -11.78 29.47
C SER A 60 3.46 -12.88 29.23
N VAL A 61 3.71 -13.26 27.97
CA VAL A 61 4.72 -14.29 27.63
C VAL A 61 6.12 -13.69 27.58
N GLN A 62 6.25 -12.44 27.13
CA GLN A 62 7.55 -11.75 27.02
C GLN A 62 8.08 -11.26 28.36
N PHE A 63 7.23 -10.86 29.32
CA PHE A 63 7.69 -10.54 30.68
C PHE A 63 8.20 -11.78 31.44
N SER A 64 7.63 -12.96 31.20
CA SER A 64 8.13 -14.22 31.80
C SER A 64 9.50 -14.66 31.24
N LEU A 65 9.87 -14.24 30.02
CA LEU A 65 11.16 -14.57 29.40
C LEU A 65 12.37 -13.86 30.05
N PHE A 66 12.16 -12.80 30.82
CA PHE A 66 13.24 -12.07 31.50
C PHE A 66 13.28 -12.32 33.02
N ASN A 67 12.33 -13.11 33.55
CA ASN A 67 12.23 -13.38 34.99
C ASN A 67 12.90 -14.68 35.44
N GLU A 68 13.64 -15.39 34.57
CA GLU A 68 14.34 -16.64 34.94
C GLU A 68 15.31 -16.44 36.11
N ALA A 69 16.06 -15.32 36.14
CA ALA A 69 17.03 -15.05 37.21
C ALA A 69 16.39 -14.74 38.58
N GLU A 70 15.21 -14.13 38.62
CA GLU A 70 14.47 -13.91 39.89
C GLU A 70 13.84 -15.22 40.37
N VAL A 71 13.31 -16.05 39.46
CA VAL A 71 12.70 -17.34 39.79
C VAL A 71 13.74 -18.33 40.35
N GLU A 72 14.96 -18.35 39.80
CA GLU A 72 16.05 -19.19 40.34
C GLU A 72 16.60 -18.69 41.68
N ALA A 73 16.56 -17.37 41.92
CA ALA A 73 16.97 -16.78 43.20
C ALA A 73 15.97 -17.09 44.33
N ASP A 74 14.67 -17.12 44.02
CA ASP A 74 13.58 -17.48 44.96
C ASP A 74 13.48 -19.00 45.19
N ALA A 75 14.06 -19.81 44.29
CA ALA A 75 14.09 -21.27 44.37
C ALA A 75 15.28 -21.84 45.18
N GLN A 76 16.13 -20.99 45.78
CA GLN A 76 17.11 -21.45 46.78
C GLN A 76 16.36 -21.88 48.05
N PRO A 77 16.43 -23.16 48.44
CA PRO A 77 15.61 -23.69 49.52
C PRO A 77 16.08 -23.14 50.86
N SER A 78 15.20 -22.43 51.57
CA SER A 78 15.30 -22.34 53.02
C SER A 78 15.22 -23.76 53.58
N GLU A 79 16.30 -24.17 54.23
CA GLU A 79 16.42 -25.43 54.95
C GLU A 79 15.28 -25.59 55.96
N GLU A 80 14.42 -26.59 55.78
CA GLU A 80 13.76 -27.27 56.90
C GLU A 80 13.24 -28.67 56.48
N THR A 81 14.09 -29.66 56.77
CA THR A 81 13.81 -31.02 57.27
C THR A 81 12.60 -31.83 56.77
N GLY A 82 12.88 -33.06 56.30
CA GLY A 82 12.01 -34.22 56.56
C GLY A 82 11.79 -35.19 55.39
N GLU A 83 12.76 -36.10 55.20
CA GLU A 83 12.62 -37.51 54.82
C GLU A 83 11.27 -38.00 54.22
N THR A 84 11.28 -38.50 52.98
CA THR A 84 11.14 -39.94 52.67
C THR A 84 11.13 -40.19 51.16
N ASP A 85 11.85 -41.25 50.79
CA ASP A 85 12.12 -41.72 49.44
C ASP A 85 10.89 -42.35 48.76
N ALA A 86 10.90 -42.27 47.41
CA ALA A 86 10.64 -43.35 46.45
C ALA A 86 9.75 -42.95 45.27
N GLU A 87 10.43 -42.58 44.18
CA GLU A 87 10.33 -43.24 42.87
C GLU A 87 8.93 -43.49 42.27
N ALA A 88 8.53 -42.65 41.31
CA ALA A 88 7.61 -43.03 40.24
C ALA A 88 7.77 -42.12 39.00
N THR A 89 8.29 -42.72 37.93
CA THR A 89 7.78 -42.60 36.55
C THR A 89 7.85 -41.23 35.86
N SER A 90 9.00 -40.96 35.25
CA SER A 90 9.15 -39.99 34.17
C SER A 90 8.81 -40.63 32.81
N GLU A 91 7.52 -40.63 32.45
CA GLU A 91 7.07 -40.98 31.09
C GLU A 91 6.70 -39.72 30.30
N GLY A 92 7.56 -39.37 29.34
CA GLY A 92 7.21 -38.77 28.05
C GLY A 92 6.38 -37.49 28.03
N VAL A 93 6.99 -36.33 28.29
CA VAL A 93 6.45 -35.05 27.80
C VAL A 93 6.93 -34.88 26.36
N GLU A 94 6.12 -35.35 25.40
CA GLU A 94 6.34 -35.07 23.99
C GLU A 94 6.06 -33.57 23.73
N THR A 95 7.12 -32.82 23.43
CA THR A 95 7.00 -31.43 22.99
C THR A 95 6.72 -31.42 21.50
N GLU A 96 5.44 -31.27 21.15
CA GLU A 96 5.04 -31.08 19.75
C GLU A 96 5.60 -29.75 19.22
N THR A 97 6.66 -29.84 18.43
CA THR A 97 7.24 -28.70 17.73
C THR A 97 6.38 -28.35 16.52
N ILE A 98 5.51 -27.35 16.68
CA ILE A 98 4.68 -26.83 15.59
C ILE A 98 5.59 -26.09 14.59
N THR A 99 6.04 -26.81 13.56
CA THR A 99 6.72 -26.24 12.39
C THR A 99 5.69 -25.61 11.47
N TYR A 100 5.44 -24.32 11.61
CA TYR A 100 4.62 -23.62 10.62
C TYR A 100 5.48 -23.21 9.42
N GLU A 101 5.21 -23.76 8.24
CA GLU A 101 5.75 -23.24 6.99
C GLU A 101 4.89 -22.07 6.49
N ARG A 102 5.50 -20.89 6.38
CA ARG A 102 4.84 -19.72 5.77
C ARG A 102 4.63 -19.99 4.28
N ARG A 103 3.39 -20.34 3.89
CA ARG A 103 3.01 -20.45 2.47
C ARG A 103 3.18 -19.09 1.77
N LYS A 104 4.15 -19.00 0.87
CA LYS A 104 4.29 -17.84 -0.03
C LYS A 104 3.04 -17.73 -0.92
N PRO A 105 2.42 -16.54 -1.05
CA PRO A 105 1.27 -16.37 -1.92
C PRO A 105 1.70 -16.54 -3.39
N ARG A 106 1.47 -17.73 -3.95
CA ARG A 106 1.76 -18.04 -5.37
C ARG A 106 0.69 -17.49 -6.33
N ALA A 107 -0.54 -17.31 -5.85
CA ALA A 107 -1.71 -17.06 -6.70
C ALA A 107 -1.74 -15.70 -7.43
N ALA A 108 -1.12 -14.64 -6.88
CA ALA A 108 -1.11 -13.34 -7.55
C ALA A 108 -0.15 -13.30 -8.75
N ARG A 109 0.94 -14.07 -8.71
CA ARG A 109 1.95 -14.11 -9.79
C ARG A 109 1.53 -14.99 -10.96
N GLU A 110 0.76 -16.04 -10.71
CA GLU A 110 0.30 -16.96 -11.77
C GLU A 110 -0.75 -16.32 -12.69
N ARG A 111 -1.69 -15.54 -12.15
CA ARG A 111 -2.72 -14.89 -12.98
C ARG A 111 -2.15 -13.81 -13.91
N ASP A 112 -1.14 -13.09 -13.46
CA ASP A 112 -0.50 -12.03 -14.25
C ASP A 112 0.75 -12.54 -14.99
N ALA A 113 1.06 -13.85 -14.89
CA ALA A 113 2.23 -14.45 -15.53
C ALA A 113 2.24 -14.22 -17.04
N TRP A 114 1.07 -14.29 -17.68
CA TRP A 114 0.91 -14.06 -19.11
C TRP A 114 1.34 -12.64 -19.55
N LEU A 115 1.30 -11.65 -18.65
CA LEU A 115 1.75 -10.28 -18.93
C LEU A 115 3.29 -10.20 -19.02
N TYR A 116 4.00 -11.06 -18.29
CA TYR A 116 5.46 -11.09 -18.24
C TYR A 116 6.07 -12.18 -19.13
N GLN A 117 5.26 -13.11 -19.63
CA GLN A 117 5.65 -14.23 -20.47
C GLN A 117 5.10 -14.06 -21.89
N GLY A 118 5.75 -14.64 -22.89
CA GLY A 118 5.36 -14.54 -24.30
C GLY A 118 5.61 -13.16 -24.93
N GLU A 119 5.26 -13.06 -26.21
CA GLU A 119 5.39 -11.82 -27.01
C GLU A 119 4.25 -10.83 -26.69
N ALA A 120 4.40 -9.58 -27.14
CA ALA A 120 3.38 -8.54 -26.99
C ALA A 120 2.58 -8.41 -28.28
N ASP A 121 1.28 -8.12 -28.17
CA ASP A 121 0.40 -7.96 -29.34
C ASP A 121 0.66 -6.61 -30.05
N GLU A 122 1.01 -5.58 -29.28
CA GLU A 122 1.28 -4.23 -29.76
C GLU A 122 2.56 -3.70 -29.10
N VAL A 123 3.53 -3.21 -29.90
CA VAL A 123 4.76 -2.58 -29.42
C VAL A 123 4.74 -1.11 -29.80
N VAL A 124 4.84 -0.24 -28.81
CA VAL A 124 4.89 1.22 -28.98
C VAL A 124 6.28 1.70 -28.59
N GLU A 125 7.04 2.16 -29.59
CA GLU A 125 8.39 2.68 -29.39
C GLU A 125 8.37 4.21 -29.29
N TYR A 126 9.01 4.74 -28.25
CA TYR A 126 9.30 6.16 -28.12
C TYR A 126 10.80 6.35 -28.34
N ARG A 127 11.17 6.93 -29.49
CA ARG A 127 12.56 7.30 -29.83
C ARG A 127 12.64 8.80 -30.03
N LEU A 128 13.75 9.41 -29.64
CA LEU A 128 14.02 10.81 -29.97
C LEU A 128 14.31 10.88 -31.47
N SER A 129 13.71 11.88 -32.13
CA SER A 129 14.04 12.21 -33.52
C SER A 129 15.48 12.70 -33.61
N ASP A 130 16.11 12.61 -34.79
CA ASP A 130 17.52 12.97 -34.96
C ASP A 130 17.79 14.44 -34.57
N ASP A 131 16.82 15.33 -34.79
CA ASP A 131 16.90 16.75 -34.42
C ASP A 131 16.90 16.96 -32.89
N GLU A 132 16.29 16.06 -32.13
CA GLU A 132 16.23 16.12 -30.66
C GLU A 132 17.39 15.37 -29.98
N ARG A 133 18.24 14.67 -30.74
CA ARG A 133 19.43 13.94 -30.23
C ARG A 133 20.62 14.87 -29.99
N VAL A 134 20.35 16.09 -29.52
CA VAL A 134 21.38 17.10 -29.22
C VAL A 134 21.38 17.39 -27.73
N CYS A 135 22.56 17.29 -27.11
CA CYS A 135 22.71 17.54 -25.69
C CYS A 135 22.46 19.02 -25.38
N PRO A 136 21.53 19.35 -24.46
CA PRO A 136 21.22 20.75 -24.13
C PRO A 136 22.38 21.49 -23.44
N LYS A 137 23.37 20.77 -22.90
CA LYS A 137 24.49 21.36 -22.15
C LYS A 137 25.72 21.63 -23.01
N CYS A 138 26.10 20.69 -23.87
CA CYS A 138 27.33 20.78 -24.65
C CYS A 138 27.10 20.76 -26.17
N ALA A 139 25.84 20.71 -26.62
CA ALA A 139 25.45 20.56 -28.02
C ALA A 139 26.05 19.33 -28.73
N GLY A 140 26.62 18.38 -27.97
CA GLY A 140 27.12 17.11 -28.48
C GLY A 140 25.99 16.14 -28.81
N GLU A 141 26.29 15.13 -29.62
CA GLU A 141 25.34 14.08 -30.01
C GLU A 141 24.94 13.21 -28.80
N LEU A 142 23.64 12.99 -28.64
CA LEU A 142 23.07 12.09 -27.66
C LEU A 142 23.01 10.66 -28.22
N HIS A 143 23.62 9.72 -27.50
CA HIS A 143 23.61 8.30 -27.87
C HIS A 143 22.60 7.51 -27.03
N GLU A 144 22.09 6.42 -27.59
CA GLU A 144 21.20 5.50 -26.89
C GLU A 144 22.00 4.71 -25.84
N MET A 145 21.67 4.89 -24.56
CA MET A 145 22.34 4.26 -23.41
C MET A 145 21.63 2.98 -22.97
N SER A 146 20.30 3.03 -22.81
CA SER A 146 19.51 1.88 -22.35
C SER A 146 18.08 1.94 -22.89
N ARG A 147 17.28 0.91 -22.61
CA ARG A 147 15.85 0.88 -22.91
C ARG A 147 15.05 0.47 -21.68
N GLU A 148 14.03 1.25 -21.36
CA GLU A 148 13.03 0.97 -20.35
C GLU A 148 11.80 0.35 -21.02
N ILE A 149 11.45 -0.87 -20.60
CA ILE A 149 10.31 -1.61 -21.14
C ILE A 149 9.22 -1.65 -20.08
N THR A 150 8.03 -1.14 -20.42
CA THR A 150 6.84 -1.19 -19.56
C THR A 150 5.73 -1.96 -20.27
N ARG A 151 5.23 -3.03 -19.65
CA ARG A 151 4.13 -3.85 -20.20
C ARG A 151 2.80 -3.49 -19.54
N ARG A 152 1.74 -3.40 -20.34
CA ARG A 152 0.38 -3.11 -19.86
C ARG A 152 -0.65 -3.92 -20.62
N VAL A 153 -1.83 -3.98 -20.02
CA VAL A 153 -3.01 -4.60 -20.61
C VAL A 153 -3.93 -3.52 -21.14
N LYS A 154 -4.34 -3.64 -22.39
CA LYS A 154 -5.42 -2.85 -23.00
C LYS A 154 -6.66 -3.73 -23.07
N ILE A 155 -7.69 -3.36 -22.31
CA ILE A 155 -8.97 -4.08 -22.30
C ILE A 155 -9.88 -3.40 -23.32
N ILE A 156 -10.17 -4.12 -24.40
CA ILE A 156 -11.25 -3.81 -25.33
C ILE A 156 -12.44 -4.68 -24.88
N PRO A 157 -13.70 -4.21 -24.91
CA PRO A 157 -14.84 -4.95 -24.35
C PRO A 157 -14.96 -6.44 -24.74
N ALA A 158 -14.34 -6.86 -25.86
CA ALA A 158 -14.29 -8.24 -26.31
C ALA A 158 -12.88 -8.88 -26.35
N GLN A 159 -11.79 -8.11 -26.15
CA GLN A 159 -10.42 -8.59 -26.32
C GLN A 159 -9.46 -7.96 -25.31
N MET A 160 -8.59 -8.77 -24.72
CA MET A 160 -7.49 -8.32 -23.88
C MET A 160 -6.22 -8.34 -24.72
N LYS A 161 -5.53 -7.19 -24.81
CA LYS A 161 -4.27 -7.08 -25.56
C LYS A 161 -3.12 -6.71 -24.65
N LYS A 162 -1.96 -7.32 -24.87
CA LYS A 162 -0.70 -6.97 -24.22
C LYS A 162 0.02 -5.91 -25.03
N VAL A 163 0.19 -4.73 -24.44
CA VAL A 163 0.89 -3.59 -25.05
C VAL A 163 2.23 -3.40 -24.34
N GLU A 164 3.31 -3.41 -25.11
CA GLU A 164 4.67 -3.14 -24.64
C GLU A 164 5.09 -1.73 -25.05
N TYR A 165 5.42 -0.90 -24.07
CA TYR A 165 5.94 0.45 -24.27
C TYR A 165 7.45 0.42 -24.09
N VAL A 166 8.19 0.71 -25.16
CA VAL A 166 9.66 0.76 -25.18
C VAL A 166 10.10 2.22 -25.22
N ARG A 167 10.81 2.64 -24.18
CA ARG A 167 11.40 3.98 -24.05
C ARG A 167 12.92 3.84 -24.03
N TYR A 168 13.60 4.36 -25.02
CA TYR A 168 15.06 4.45 -25.01
C TYR A 168 15.52 5.49 -23.96
N VAL A 169 16.74 5.43 -23.49
CA VAL A 169 17.30 6.43 -22.60
C VAL A 169 18.54 6.93 -23.29
N TYR A 170 18.64 8.24 -23.43
CA TYR A 170 19.75 8.87 -24.14
C TYR A 170 20.70 9.55 -23.18
N ALA A 171 21.99 9.45 -23.48
CA ALA A 171 23.04 10.05 -22.68
C ALA A 171 24.11 10.72 -23.55
N CYS A 172 24.87 11.63 -22.95
CA CYS A 172 25.90 12.39 -23.65
C CYS A 172 27.29 11.97 -23.17
N ARG A 173 28.10 11.37 -24.06
CA ARG A 173 29.46 10.88 -23.72
C ARG A 173 30.38 11.98 -23.18
N HIS A 174 30.24 13.20 -23.69
CA HIS A 174 31.06 14.34 -23.25
C HIS A 174 30.69 14.80 -21.83
N CYS A 175 29.41 14.75 -21.46
CA CYS A 175 28.95 15.16 -20.13
C CYS A 175 29.18 14.07 -19.09
N GLU A 176 29.06 12.79 -19.47
CA GLU A 176 29.44 11.65 -18.63
C GLU A 176 30.92 11.71 -18.23
N ALA A 177 31.80 12.06 -19.17
CA ALA A 177 33.24 12.23 -18.89
C ALA A 177 33.56 13.43 -17.96
N GLN A 178 32.60 14.33 -17.75
CA GLN A 178 32.72 15.52 -16.90
C GLN A 178 31.90 15.39 -15.60
N ASP A 179 31.48 14.18 -15.23
CA ASP A 179 30.60 13.89 -14.09
C ASP A 179 29.28 14.69 -14.07
N VAL A 180 28.77 15.04 -15.25
CA VAL A 180 27.48 15.74 -15.38
C VAL A 180 26.47 14.81 -16.02
N VAL A 181 25.49 14.40 -15.21
CA VAL A 181 24.39 13.55 -15.67
C VAL A 181 23.41 14.39 -16.48
N VAL A 182 23.39 14.16 -17.79
CA VAL A 182 22.34 14.70 -18.69
C VAL A 182 21.54 13.52 -19.20
N LEU A 183 20.34 13.35 -18.66
CA LEU A 183 19.36 12.39 -19.17
C LEU A 183 18.31 13.18 -19.95
N SER A 184 18.28 12.98 -21.26
CA SER A 184 17.15 13.46 -22.07
C SER A 184 16.08 12.39 -22.06
N GLN A 185 14.90 12.72 -21.53
CA GLN A 185 13.70 11.91 -21.65
C GLN A 185 12.75 12.57 -22.65
N TYR A 186 12.05 11.75 -23.42
CA TYR A 186 11.06 12.11 -24.45
C TYR A 186 10.21 13.33 -24.15
N SER A 187 9.97 14.14 -25.18
CA SER A 187 9.03 15.26 -25.19
C SER A 187 7.55 14.84 -25.15
N GLY A 188 7.24 13.53 -25.05
CA GLY A 188 5.88 13.00 -25.04
C GLY A 188 5.57 12.13 -23.81
N HIS A 189 4.74 12.67 -22.93
CA HIS A 189 4.05 12.01 -21.81
C HIS A 189 4.92 11.66 -20.59
N SER A 190 4.94 12.63 -19.67
CA SER A 190 5.42 12.53 -18.31
C SER A 190 5.02 11.22 -17.61
N ARG A 191 5.86 10.76 -16.67
CA ARG A 191 5.66 9.56 -15.83
C ARG A 191 4.32 9.56 -15.05
N THR A 192 3.58 10.67 -15.04
CA THR A 192 2.46 10.98 -14.16
C THR A 192 1.12 11.25 -14.85
N GLU A 193 1.00 11.13 -16.16
CA GLU A 193 -0.33 11.25 -16.78
C GLU A 193 -1.17 10.01 -16.50
N LYS A 194 -2.11 10.21 -15.56
CA LYS A 194 -3.24 9.38 -15.17
C LYS A 194 -3.71 8.48 -16.32
N PHE A 195 -3.34 7.20 -16.26
CA PHE A 195 -3.96 6.17 -17.09
C PHE A 195 -5.26 5.75 -16.40
N GLN A 196 -6.27 6.61 -16.54
CA GLN A 196 -7.64 6.27 -16.24
C GLN A 196 -8.01 5.12 -17.18
N VAL A 197 -8.23 3.94 -16.61
CA VAL A 197 -8.85 2.84 -17.32
C VAL A 197 -10.23 3.36 -17.75
N LEU A 198 -10.37 3.78 -19.01
CA LEU A 198 -11.65 4.11 -19.60
C LEU A 198 -12.41 2.81 -19.79
N ILE A 199 -13.09 2.38 -18.72
CA ILE A 199 -14.25 1.51 -18.82
C ILE A 199 -15.42 2.48 -19.01
N SER A 200 -15.95 2.53 -20.22
CA SER A 200 -17.25 3.10 -20.55
C SER A 200 -18.06 2.01 -21.25
#